data_AF-A0A2P4PT32-F1
#
_entry.id   AF-A0A2P4PT32-F1
#
_cell.length_a   1.000
_cell.length_b   1.000
_cell.length_c   1.000
_cell.angle_alpha   90.00
_cell.angle_beta   90.00
_cell.angle_gamma   90.00
#
_symmetry.space_group_name_H-M   'P 1'
#
loop_
_entity.id
_entity.type
_entity.pdbx_description
1 polymer ?
#
loop_
_entity_poly.entity_id
_entity_poly.type
_entity_poly.pdbx_seq_one_letter_code
_entity_poly.pdbx_strand_id
1 'polypeptide(L)'
;MWEISSGYRPFYGEDYDVSLALAILDGRRENVIDGTPSAYSSLYKECWKCEPDERPNIQKVVLTLKSIISPENNDIIMDNNNEEIDNCEMDKLASKSY
;
A
#
# COMPACT_ATOMS: atom_id res chain seq x y z
N MET A 1 6.15 6.83 -0.55
CA MET A 1 4.95 7.57 -0.99
C MET A 1 4.22 8.19 0.19
N TRP A 2 3.88 7.43 1.23
CA TRP A 2 3.24 7.99 2.43
C TRP A 2 4.04 9.15 3.04
N GLU A 3 5.34 9.00 3.26
CA GLU A 3 6.23 10.06 3.80
C GLU A 3 6.19 11.36 3.00
N ILE A 4 6.08 11.27 1.67
CA ILE A 4 6.00 12.45 0.79
C ILE A 4 4.66 13.18 0.98
N SER A 5 3.58 12.40 1.12
CA SER A 5 2.23 12.92 1.31
C SER A 5 2.02 13.49 2.71
N SER A 6 2.59 12.85 3.72
CA SER A 6 2.44 13.23 5.12
C SER A 6 3.42 14.32 5.53
N GLY A 7 4.61 14.36 4.92
CA GLY A 7 5.72 15.20 5.39
C GLY A 7 6.31 14.74 6.73
N TYR A 8 5.92 13.56 7.21
CA TYR A 8 6.35 12.99 8.48
C TYR A 8 7.18 11.74 8.26
N ARG A 9 8.13 11.50 9.18
CA ARG A 9 8.84 10.23 9.28
C ARG A 9 7.82 9.11 9.56
N PRO A 10 7.88 7.96 8.86
CA PRO A 10 7.04 6.81 9.18
C PRO A 10 7.23 6.36 10.64
N PHE A 11 6.14 5.99 11.31
CA PHE A 11 6.06 5.53 12.69
C PHE A 11 6.77 6.50 13.65
N TYR A 12 6.58 7.80 13.40
CA TYR A 12 7.17 8.84 14.23
C TYR A 12 6.66 8.73 15.68
N GLY A 13 7.60 8.77 16.63
CA GLY A 13 7.31 8.62 18.05
C GLY A 13 7.40 7.17 18.55
N GLU A 14 7.77 6.22 17.69
CA GLU A 14 8.00 4.83 18.06
C GLU A 14 9.47 4.44 17.94
N ASP A 15 9.87 3.45 18.75
CA ASP A 15 11.18 2.85 18.67
C ASP A 15 11.26 1.93 17.45
N TYR A 16 12.38 2.03 16.71
CA TYR A 16 12.64 1.21 15.52
C TYR A 16 13.23 -0.14 15.94
N ASP A 17 12.43 -0.90 16.67
CA ASP A 17 12.82 -2.16 17.29
C ASP A 17 12.15 -3.38 16.63
N VAL A 18 12.39 -4.57 17.20
CA VAL A 18 11.79 -5.82 16.73
C VAL A 18 10.26 -5.79 16.87
N SER A 19 9.75 -5.11 17.89
CA SER A 19 8.30 -4.98 18.14
C SER A 19 7.61 -4.26 16.99
N LEU A 20 8.18 -3.15 16.53
CA LEU A 20 7.67 -2.42 15.36
C LEU A 20 7.77 -3.27 14.08
N ALA A 21 8.89 -3.96 13.86
CA ALA A 21 9.07 -4.84 12.71
C ALA A 21 8.02 -5.96 12.67
N LEU A 22 7.74 -6.61 13.81
CA LEU A 22 6.70 -7.62 13.93
C LEU A 22 5.30 -7.04 13.67
N ALA A 23 5.01 -5.84 14.18
CA ALA A 23 3.73 -5.19 13.92
C ALA A 23 3.53 -4.91 12.42
N ILE A 24 4.57 -4.44 11.72
CA ILE A 24 4.53 -4.21 10.26
C ILE A 24 4.34 -5.53 9.50
N LEU A 25 5.01 -6.60 9.92
CA LEU A 25 4.83 -7.94 9.36
C LEU A 25 3.38 -8.41 9.53
N ASP A 26 2.78 -8.12 10.69
CA ASP A 26 1.39 -8.42 11.05
C ASP A 26 0.34 -7.56 10.32
N GLY A 27 0.76 -6.72 9.38
CA GLY A 27 -0.12 -5.90 8.55
C GLY A 27 -0.31 -4.47 9.03
N ARG A 28 0.40 -4.04 10.08
CA ARG A 28 0.34 -2.62 10.51
C ARG A 28 0.86 -1.71 9.41
N ARG A 29 0.08 -0.67 9.10
CA ARG A 29 0.40 0.38 8.12
C ARG A 29 0.09 1.74 8.71
N GLU A 30 0.60 2.77 8.06
CA GLU A 30 0.32 4.16 8.42
C GLU A 30 -1.14 4.54 8.16
N ASN A 31 -1.64 5.50 8.95
CA ASN A 31 -2.93 6.11 8.70
C ASN A 31 -2.85 7.09 7.53
N VAL A 32 -3.92 7.19 6.74
CA VAL A 32 -4.02 8.22 5.70
C VAL A 32 -4.10 9.58 6.39
N ILE A 33 -3.23 10.51 6.01
CA ILE A 33 -3.24 11.88 6.56
C ILE A 33 -4.28 12.72 5.82
N ASP A 34 -4.99 13.54 6.59
CA ASP A 34 -5.97 14.49 6.06
C ASP A 34 -5.35 15.39 4.98
N GLY A 35 -6.10 15.60 3.90
CA GLY A 35 -5.63 16.34 2.72
C GLY A 35 -4.88 15.51 1.69
N THR A 36 -4.53 14.25 1.99
CA THR A 36 -4.02 13.33 0.97
C THR A 36 -5.11 13.00 -0.06
N PRO A 37 -4.88 13.20 -1.38
CA PRO A 37 -5.84 12.82 -2.39
C PRO A 37 -6.19 11.33 -2.31
N SER A 38 -7.48 10.98 -2.44
CA SER A 38 -7.96 9.60 -2.32
C SER A 38 -7.31 8.65 -3.33
N ALA A 39 -7.10 9.11 -4.56
CA ALA A 39 -6.42 8.33 -5.60
C ALA A 39 -4.94 8.04 -5.24
N TYR A 40 -4.24 9.02 -4.66
CA TYR A 40 -2.85 8.84 -4.24
C TYR A 40 -2.73 7.89 -3.04
N SER A 41 -3.65 8.02 -2.07
CA SER A 41 -3.69 7.11 -0.92
C SER A 41 -4.07 5.68 -1.28
N SER A 42 -4.97 5.51 -2.25
CA SER A 42 -5.30 4.18 -2.78
C SER A 42 -4.08 3.55 -3.45
N LEU A 43 -3.31 4.32 -4.24
CA LEU A 43 -2.11 3.82 -4.92
C LEU A 43 -1.04 3.32 -3.97
N TYR A 44 -0.66 4.10 -2.94
CA TYR A 44 0.35 3.60 -1.99
C TYR A 44 -0.19 2.46 -1.14
N LYS A 45 -1.52 2.35 -0.97
CA LYS A 45 -2.14 1.19 -0.33
C LYS A 45 -1.99 -0.08 -1.14
N GLU A 46 -2.15 -0.01 -2.45
CA GLU A 46 -1.88 -1.13 -3.35
C GLU A 46 -0.40 -1.56 -3.29
N CYS A 47 0.52 -0.59 -3.20
CA CYS A 47 1.97 -0.87 -3.19
C CYS A 47 2.48 -1.61 -1.95
N TRP A 48 1.76 -1.57 -0.83
CA TRP A 48 2.17 -2.22 0.43
C TRP A 48 1.26 -3.37 0.87
N LYS A 49 0.51 -3.93 -0.09
CA LYS A 49 -0.25 -5.18 0.09
C LYS A 49 0.66 -6.30 0.59
N CYS A 50 0.09 -7.19 1.41
CA CYS A 50 0.88 -8.25 2.04
C CYS A 50 1.52 -9.14 0.97
N GLU A 51 0.67 -9.70 0.11
CA GLU A 51 1.08 -10.54 -1.00
C GLU A 51 1.90 -9.75 -2.05
N PRO A 52 3.13 -10.18 -2.36
CA PRO A 52 3.97 -9.50 -3.34
C PRO A 52 3.36 -9.42 -4.74
N ASP A 53 2.64 -10.48 -5.16
CA ASP A 53 2.08 -10.59 -6.50
C ASP A 53 0.88 -9.65 -6.72
N GLU A 54 0.22 -9.22 -5.64
CA GLU A 54 -0.85 -8.23 -5.73
C GLU A 54 -0.34 -6.78 -5.81
N ARG A 55 0.97 -6.57 -5.66
CA ARG A 55 1.55 -5.23 -5.70
C ARG A 55 1.68 -4.78 -7.16
N PRO A 56 1.31 -3.53 -7.47
CA PRO A 56 1.50 -3.01 -8.82
C PRO A 56 2.99 -2.93 -9.15
N ASN A 57 3.33 -3.30 -10.39
CA ASN A 57 4.67 -3.05 -10.90
C ASN A 57 4.94 -1.54 -11.05
N ILE A 58 6.21 -1.17 -11.18
CA ILE A 58 6.61 0.24 -11.25
C ILE A 58 5.98 0.99 -12.44
N GLN A 59 5.73 0.32 -13.56
CA GLN A 59 5.09 0.95 -14.72
C GLN A 59 3.65 1.34 -14.40
N LYS A 60 2.89 0.44 -13.76
CA LYS A 60 1.53 0.72 -13.30
C LYS A 60 1.51 1.87 -12.30
N VAL A 61 2.44 1.90 -11.34
CA VAL A 61 2.55 3.00 -10.37
C VAL A 61 2.79 4.34 -11.07
N VAL A 62 3.75 4.40 -12.01
CA VAL A 62 4.06 5.63 -12.76
C VAL A 62 2.87 6.09 -13.59
N LEU A 63 2.17 5.17 -14.26
CA LEU A 63 0.97 5.50 -15.03
C LEU A 63 -0.15 6.05 -14.15
N THR A 64 -0.42 5.41 -13.01
CA THR A 64 -1.42 5.89 -12.06
C THR A 64 -1.05 7.28 -11.53
N LEU A 65 0.23 7.53 -11.19
CA LEU A 65 0.70 8.86 -10.77
C LEU A 65 0.52 9.92 -11.86
N LYS A 66 0.85 9.59 -13.11
CA LYS A 66 0.62 10.50 -14.24
C LYS A 66 -0.86 10.84 -14.40
N SER A 67 -1.73 9.84 -14.30
CA SER A 67 -3.19 10.03 -14.37
C SER A 67 -3.73 10.89 -13.23
N ILE A 68 -3.13 10.81 -12.03
CA ILE A 68 -3.51 11.67 -10.89
C ILE A 68 -3.12 13.13 -11.15
N ILE A 69 -1.95 13.38 -11.76
CA ILE A 69 -1.42 14.73 -12.02
C ILE A 69 -2.07 15.36 -13.26
N SER A 70 -2.25 14.59 -14.33
CA SER A 70 -2.74 15.05 -15.63
C SER A 70 -3.68 13.98 -16.21
N PRO A 71 -5.00 14.11 -15.98
CA PRO A 71 -5.97 13.12 -16.43
C PRO A 71 -6.17 13.07 -17.97
N GLU A 72 -5.55 13.99 -18.72
CA GLU A 72 -5.79 14.18 -20.17
C GLU A 72 -4.79 13.43 -21.08
N ASN A 73 -3.73 12.80 -20.54
CA ASN A 73 -2.67 12.13 -21.32
C ASN A 73 -2.58 10.62 -21.02
N ASN A 74 -3.55 9.84 -21.51
CA ASN A 74 -3.54 8.39 -21.40
C ASN A 74 -3.21 7.75 -22.77
N ASP A 75 -1.93 7.69 -23.13
CA ASP A 75 -1.49 6.76 -24.19
C ASP A 75 -1.49 5.33 -23.60
N ILE A 76 -2.54 4.59 -23.92
CA ILE A 76 -2.81 3.23 -23.45
C ILE A 76 -1.88 2.24 -24.15
N ILE A 77 -1.03 1.54 -23.40
CA ILE A 77 -0.65 0.17 -23.71
C ILE A 77 -0.78 -0.65 -22.42
N MET A 78 -1.86 -1.43 -22.33
CA MET A 78 -2.06 -2.45 -21.30
C MET A 78 -1.59 -3.79 -21.84
N ASP A 79 -0.81 -4.53 -21.05
CA ASP A 79 -0.73 -5.99 -21.20
C ASP A 79 -1.15 -6.67 -19.88
N ASN A 80 -2.41 -7.12 -19.95
CA ASN A 80 -3.08 -8.30 -19.39
C ASN A 80 -2.65 -8.93 -18.04
N ASN A 81 -3.62 -8.87 -17.10
CA ASN A 81 -4.20 -9.93 -16.24
C ASN A 81 -3.25 -10.71 -15.30
N ASN A 82 -3.57 -10.88 -14.01
CA ASN A 82 -4.70 -11.68 -13.53
C ASN A 82 -5.26 -11.18 -12.18
N GLU A 83 -6.57 -11.19 -12.06
CA GLU A 83 -7.30 -11.09 -10.78
C GLU A 83 -7.38 -12.49 -10.15
N GLU A 84 -6.90 -12.66 -8.91
CA GLU A 84 -7.40 -13.72 -8.02
C GLU A 84 -7.45 -13.26 -6.55
N ILE A 85 -8.70 -13.16 -6.06
CA ILE A 85 -9.25 -13.51 -4.74
C ILE A 85 -8.60 -12.95 -3.47
N ASP A 86 -9.34 -12.04 -2.83
CA ASP A 86 -9.16 -11.45 -1.52
C ASP A 86 -9.22 -12.49 -0.39
N ASN A 87 -8.16 -12.62 0.41
CA ASN A 87 -8.12 -13.34 1.68
C ASN A 87 -7.09 -12.71 2.64
N CYS A 88 -7.24 -11.43 3.00
CA CYS A 88 -6.49 -10.84 4.13
C CYS A 88 -7.23 -10.93 5.48
N GLU A 89 -8.29 -11.74 5.56
CA GLU A 89 -8.92 -12.10 6.83
C GLU A 89 -9.17 -13.61 6.84
N MET A 90 -8.25 -14.38 7.45
CA MET A 90 -8.53 -15.55 8.30
C MET A 90 -7.24 -16.36 8.59
N ASP A 91 -6.34 -15.84 9.45
CA ASP A 91 -5.34 -16.69 10.11
C ASP A 91 -4.87 -16.19 11.49
N LYS A 92 -5.73 -15.47 12.23
CA LYS A 92 -5.47 -15.16 13.66
C LYS A 92 -6.37 -15.90 14.65
N LEU A 93 -7.18 -16.88 14.20
CA LEU A 93 -7.92 -17.77 15.11
C LEU A 93 -7.25 -19.14 15.36
N ALA A 94 -6.08 -19.42 14.78
CA ALA A 94 -5.37 -20.69 15.02
C ALA A 94 -4.34 -20.64 16.17
N SER A 95 -4.10 -19.50 16.82
CA SER A 95 -3.08 -19.38 17.88
C SER A 95 -3.64 -19.29 19.31
N LYS A 96 -4.95 -19.48 19.50
CA LYS A 96 -5.58 -19.63 20.83
C LYS A 96 -5.85 -21.10 21.16
N SER A 97 -4.83 -21.94 21.05
CA SER A 97 -4.76 -23.17 21.82
C SER A 97 -3.31 -23.66 21.87
N TYR A 98 -2.57 -23.25 22.90
CA TYR A 98 -1.79 -24.10 23.79
C TYR A 98 -1.31 -23.28 24.99
#